data_AF-A0AAE9ME93-F1
#
_entry.id   AF-A0AAE9ME93-F1
#
_cell.length_a   1.000
_cell.length_b   1.000
_cell.length_c   1.000
_cell.angle_alpha   90.00
_cell.angle_beta   90.00
_cell.angle_gamma   90.00
#
_symmetry.space_group_name_H-M   'P 1'
#
loop_
_entity.id
_entity.type
_entity.pdbx_description
1 polymer ?
#
loop_
_entity_poly.entity_id
_entity_poly.type
_entity_poly.pdbx_seq_one_letter_code
_entity_poly.pdbx_strand_id
1 'polypeptide(L)'
;MADQVFFYRLSRKFVDEQFDVPEEAKEVMYYSLAIGHHLGIVDCLSADLVCPLTGYRDWVAKLPAGSEARRKMEGFLTFGEITVYREHCHMLACAFDRLRQAEGALNEQEQEWTDTFMNQLTALHNDPHMYLMVRSR
;
A
#
# COMPACT_ATOMS: atom_id res chain seq x y z
N MET A 1 10.41 9.90 15.31
CA MET A 1 11.16 9.44 14.13
C MET A 1 10.29 8.38 13.49
N ALA A 2 10.02 8.50 12.20
CA ALA A 2 9.04 7.67 11.53
C ALA A 2 9.59 6.24 11.32
N ASP A 3 9.56 5.41 12.36
CA ASP A 3 10.16 4.08 12.35
C ASP A 3 9.32 3.03 11.61
N GLN A 4 8.16 3.43 11.06
CA GLN A 4 7.22 2.55 10.40
C GLN A 4 6.81 3.09 9.03
N VAL A 5 6.64 2.14 8.11
CA VAL A 5 6.17 2.34 6.74
C VAL A 5 4.77 1.79 6.66
N PHE A 6 3.83 2.60 6.18
CA PHE A 6 2.42 2.27 6.10
C PHE A 6 1.99 2.22 4.64
N PHE A 7 1.21 1.19 4.31
CA PHE A 7 0.62 1.01 2.99
C PHE A 7 -0.88 1.19 3.11
N TYR A 8 -1.37 2.29 2.52
CA TYR A 8 -2.79 2.64 2.51
C TYR A 8 -3.39 2.33 1.16
N ARG A 9 -4.58 1.74 1.16
CA ARG A 9 -5.38 1.52 -0.03
C ARG A 9 -6.43 2.60 -0.14
N LEU A 10 -6.20 3.52 -1.07
CA LEU A 10 -7.03 4.70 -1.26
C LEU A 10 -7.82 4.56 -2.56
N SER A 11 -9.08 4.96 -2.54
CA SER A 11 -9.86 5.11 -3.76
C SER A 11 -10.05 6.59 -4.08
N ARG A 12 -9.98 6.92 -5.36
CA ARG A 12 -9.95 8.29 -5.89
C ARG A 12 -11.15 9.13 -5.44
N LYS A 13 -12.31 8.51 -5.23
CA LYS A 13 -13.51 9.18 -4.69
C LYS A 13 -13.28 9.80 -3.31
N PHE A 14 -12.60 9.11 -2.38
CA PHE A 14 -12.38 9.60 -1.02
C PHE A 14 -11.31 10.71 -0.92
N VAL A 15 -10.47 10.87 -1.94
CA VAL A 15 -9.36 11.83 -1.94
C VAL A 15 -9.77 13.12 -2.65
N ASP A 16 -10.53 13.01 -3.75
CA ASP A 16 -11.06 14.18 -4.47
C ASP A 16 -12.23 14.85 -3.71
N GLU A 17 -12.97 14.16 -2.83
CA GLU A 17 -14.08 14.74 -2.04
C GLU A 17 -13.64 15.49 -0.75
N GLN A 18 -12.34 15.75 -0.55
CA GLN A 18 -11.85 16.48 0.64
C GLN A 18 -11.93 18.01 0.55
N PHE A 19 -12.57 18.59 -0.46
CA PHE A 19 -12.79 20.04 -0.53
C PHE A 19 -14.20 20.36 -1.04
N ASP A 20 -15.20 20.31 -0.14
CA ASP A 20 -16.16 21.39 0.20
C ASP A 20 -17.31 20.83 1.08
N VAL A 21 -16.98 20.11 2.16
CA VAL A 21 -18.00 19.54 3.07
C VAL A 21 -18.27 20.52 4.22
N PRO A 22 -19.51 21.03 4.38
CA PRO A 22 -19.89 21.91 5.48
C PRO A 22 -19.56 21.29 6.83
N GLU A 23 -19.15 22.12 7.78
CA GLU A 23 -18.60 21.69 9.08
C GLU A 23 -19.58 20.82 9.88
N GLU A 24 -20.89 20.98 9.67
CA GLU A 24 -21.93 20.19 10.34
C GLU A 24 -22.10 18.76 9.80
N ALA A 25 -21.53 18.42 8.64
CA ALA A 25 -21.67 17.11 8.00
C ALA A 25 -20.46 16.19 8.20
N LYS A 26 -19.36 16.71 8.77
CA LYS A 26 -18.14 15.92 9.07
C LYS A 26 -18.41 14.79 10.06
N GLU A 27 -19.30 15.01 11.03
CA GLU A 27 -19.63 14.00 12.05
C GLU A 27 -20.42 12.80 11.50
N VAL A 28 -21.21 12.99 10.42
CA VAL A 28 -22.03 11.93 9.81
C VAL A 28 -21.19 10.95 8.99
N MET A 29 -20.12 11.43 8.35
CA MET A 29 -19.14 10.59 7.64
C MET A 29 -18.39 9.66 8.61
N TYR A 30 -17.96 10.18 9.77
CA TYR A 30 -17.31 9.37 10.80
C TYR A 30 -18.27 8.39 11.50
N TYR A 31 -19.54 8.78 11.71
CA TYR A 31 -20.52 7.87 12.32
C TYR A 31 -20.91 6.69 11.42
N SER A 32 -20.82 6.85 10.09
CA SER A 32 -21.02 5.75 9.14
C SER A 32 -19.83 4.79 9.09
N LEU A 33 -18.64 5.26 9.49
CA LEU A 33 -17.41 4.47 9.59
C LEU A 33 -17.46 3.49 10.78
N ALA A 34 -18.19 3.81 11.84
CA ALA A 34 -18.28 3.00 13.06
C ALA A 34 -19.27 1.81 12.99
N ILE A 35 -20.11 1.72 11.94
CA ILE A 35 -21.14 0.67 11.80
C ILE A 35 -20.93 -0.11 10.49
N GLY A 36 -19.68 -0.37 10.14
CA GLY A 36 -19.31 -1.16 8.95
C GLY A 36 -19.19 -2.66 9.20
N HIS A 37 -20.06 -3.30 10.01
CA HIS A 37 -19.95 -4.75 10.26
C HIS A 37 -20.80 -5.64 9.33
N HIS A 38 -21.68 -5.10 8.47
CA HIS A 38 -22.54 -5.94 7.60
C HIS A 38 -22.83 -5.44 6.18
N LEU A 39 -22.26 -4.30 5.74
CA LEU A 39 -22.38 -3.80 4.37
C LEU A 39 -20.99 -3.34 3.94
N GLY A 40 -20.48 -3.86 2.82
CA GLY A 40 -19.09 -3.74 2.35
C GLY A 40 -18.58 -2.32 2.10
N ILE A 41 -18.41 -1.54 3.16
CA ILE A 41 -17.59 -0.33 3.20
C ILE A 41 -16.18 -0.82 3.50
N VAL A 42 -15.35 -0.89 2.45
CA VAL A 42 -13.92 -1.13 2.59
C VAL A 42 -13.35 0.01 3.42
N ASP A 43 -12.70 -0.33 4.53
CA ASP A 43 -12.06 0.59 5.47
C ASP A 43 -10.81 1.22 4.81
N CYS A 44 -11.03 2.14 3.86
CA CYS A 44 -10.01 2.79 3.02
C CYS A 44 -8.96 3.61 3.80
N LEU A 45 -9.08 3.71 5.13
CA LEU A 45 -8.20 4.50 5.98
C LEU A 45 -7.35 3.64 6.93
N SER A 46 -7.53 2.33 6.92
CA SER A 46 -6.66 1.39 7.63
C SER A 46 -5.42 1.06 6.78
N ALA A 47 -4.24 1.02 7.40
CA ALA A 47 -3.05 0.55 6.70
C ALA A 47 -3.12 -0.98 6.61
N ASP A 48 -3.23 -1.55 5.39
CA ASP A 48 -3.30 -3.01 5.25
C ASP A 48 -1.93 -3.67 5.47
N LEU A 49 -0.83 -2.92 5.31
CA LEU A 49 0.53 -3.38 5.60
C LEU A 49 1.27 -2.32 6.40
N VAL A 50 1.86 -2.74 7.51
CA VAL A 50 2.75 -1.92 8.34
C VAL A 50 4.03 -2.71 8.60
N CYS A 51 5.16 -2.10 8.29
CA CYS A 51 6.47 -2.71 8.54
C CYS A 51 7.47 -1.66 9.06
N PRO A 52 8.49 -2.07 9.83
CA PRO A 52 9.53 -1.16 10.27
C PRO A 52 10.33 -0.65 9.07
N LEU A 53 10.83 0.58 9.14
CA LEU A 53 11.63 1.19 8.06
C LEU A 53 12.86 0.36 7.68
N THR A 54 13.52 -0.23 8.68
CA THR A 54 14.65 -1.15 8.47
C THR A 54 14.22 -2.39 7.71
N GLY A 55 13.12 -3.02 8.12
CA GLY A 55 12.54 -4.18 7.45
C GLY A 55 12.13 -3.88 6.01
N TYR A 56 11.49 -2.73 5.76
CA TYR A 56 11.16 -2.27 4.42
C TYR A 56 12.41 -2.14 3.53
N ARG A 57 13.46 -1.50 4.04
CA ARG A 57 14.71 -1.30 3.29
C ARG A 57 15.35 -2.63 2.93
N ASP A 58 15.43 -3.55 3.88
CA ASP A 58 16.06 -4.86 3.69
C ASP A 58 15.24 -5.71 2.71
N TRP A 59 13.91 -5.66 2.82
CA TRP A 59 12.99 -6.33 1.90
C TRP A 59 13.11 -5.81 0.46
N VAL A 60 13.13 -4.48 0.27
CA VAL A 60 13.28 -3.86 -1.05
C VAL A 60 14.67 -4.13 -1.65
N ALA A 61 15.72 -4.20 -0.83
CA ALA A 61 17.07 -4.48 -1.28
C ALA A 61 17.23 -5.88 -1.93
N LYS A 62 16.32 -6.81 -1.64
CA LYS A 62 16.28 -8.16 -2.23
C LYS A 62 15.74 -8.19 -3.65
N LEU A 63 15.06 -7.13 -4.10
CA LEU A 63 14.69 -7.01 -5.50
C LEU A 63 15.94 -6.85 -6.38
N PRO A 64 15.90 -7.34 -7.65
CA PRO A 64 17.04 -7.24 -8.55
C PRO A 64 17.55 -5.80 -8.68
N ALA A 65 18.86 -5.62 -8.50
CA ALA A 65 19.51 -4.32 -8.60
C ALA A 65 19.26 -3.69 -9.97
N GLY A 66 18.91 -2.40 -9.99
CA GLY A 66 18.62 -1.67 -11.22
C GLY A 66 17.28 -2.00 -11.90
N SER A 67 16.45 -2.87 -11.32
CA SER A 67 15.09 -3.11 -11.81
C SER A 67 14.17 -1.91 -11.58
N GLU A 68 13.17 -1.74 -12.45
CA GLU A 68 12.16 -0.69 -12.29
C GLU A 68 11.34 -0.86 -11.00
N ALA A 69 11.05 -2.10 -10.62
CA ALA A 69 10.34 -2.43 -9.38
C ALA A 69 11.10 -1.94 -8.15
N ARG A 70 12.40 -2.24 -8.11
CA ARG A 70 13.27 -1.77 -7.03
C ARG A 70 13.34 -0.25 -7.00
N ARG A 71 13.55 0.41 -8.15
CA ARG A 71 13.59 1.89 -8.22
C ARG A 71 12.29 2.53 -7.73
N LYS A 72 11.13 1.96 -8.08
CA LYS A 72 9.82 2.46 -7.64
C LYS A 72 9.69 2.39 -6.12
N MET A 73 10.04 1.25 -5.53
CA MET A 73 9.98 1.04 -4.08
C MET A 73 11.04 1.89 -3.34
N GLU A 74 12.28 1.94 -3.83
CA GLU A 74 13.33 2.81 -3.28
C GLU A 74 12.98 4.30 -3.36
N GLY A 75 12.08 4.71 -4.25
CA GLY A 75 11.52 6.06 -4.29
C GLY A 75 10.98 6.50 -2.93
N PHE A 76 10.39 5.60 -2.15
CA PHE A 76 9.92 5.90 -0.80
C PHE A 76 11.06 6.38 0.11
N LEU A 77 12.24 5.74 0.02
CA LEU A 77 13.41 6.11 0.81
C LEU A 77 13.96 7.50 0.43
N THR A 78 13.68 7.95 -0.80
CA THR A 78 14.13 9.25 -1.31
C THR A 78 13.13 10.37 -1.02
N PHE A 79 11.84 10.10 -1.17
CA PHE A 79 10.78 11.12 -1.12
C PHE A 79 9.94 11.09 0.16
N GLY A 80 10.05 10.04 0.98
CA GLY A 80 9.23 9.83 2.19
C GLY A 80 7.82 9.31 1.90
N GLU A 81 7.39 9.34 0.64
CA GLU A 81 6.15 8.74 0.17
C GLU A 81 6.24 8.32 -1.30
N ILE A 82 5.47 7.32 -1.70
CA ILE A 82 5.25 6.94 -3.09
C ILE A 82 3.80 6.53 -3.33
N THR A 83 3.35 6.68 -4.57
CA THR A 83 2.06 6.18 -5.02
C THR A 83 2.23 5.07 -6.05
N VAL A 84 1.48 3.99 -5.86
CA VAL A 84 1.40 2.84 -6.77
C VAL A 84 0.02 2.83 -7.41
N TYR A 85 0.01 3.18 -8.70
CA TYR A 85 -1.17 3.08 -9.56
C TYR A 85 -1.22 1.74 -10.30
N ARG A 86 -2.39 1.44 -10.89
CA ARG A 86 -2.63 0.22 -11.67
C ARG A 86 -1.58 -0.09 -12.75
N GLU A 87 -1.04 0.94 -13.39
CA GLU A 87 0.04 0.80 -14.38
C GLU A 87 1.31 0.15 -13.82
N HIS A 88 1.54 0.26 -12.51
CA HIS A 88 2.68 -0.35 -11.82
C HIS A 88 2.40 -1.80 -11.38
N CYS A 89 1.13 -2.23 -11.33
CA CYS A 89 0.74 -3.55 -10.80
C CYS A 89 1.52 -4.68 -11.46
N HIS A 90 1.57 -4.70 -12.79
CA HIS A 90 2.17 -5.82 -13.52
C HIS A 90 3.66 -5.95 -13.22
N MET A 91 4.40 -4.84 -13.32
CA MET A 91 5.84 -4.81 -13.09
C MET A 91 6.19 -5.16 -11.63
N LEU A 92 5.42 -4.65 -10.65
CA LEU A 92 5.62 -4.98 -9.25
C LEU A 92 5.25 -6.44 -8.95
N ALA A 93 4.09 -6.91 -9.40
CA ALA A 93 3.64 -8.28 -9.17
C ALA A 93 4.62 -9.30 -9.73
N CYS A 94 5.14 -9.10 -10.94
CA CYS A 94 6.16 -9.99 -11.51
C CYS A 94 7.47 -9.98 -10.72
N ALA A 95 7.90 -8.82 -10.20
CA ALA A 95 9.13 -8.73 -9.43
C ALA A 95 9.01 -9.43 -8.06
N PHE A 96 7.90 -9.21 -7.36
CA PHE A 96 7.63 -9.81 -6.06
C PHE A 96 7.27 -11.29 -6.15
N ASP A 97 6.60 -11.74 -7.21
CA ASP A 97 6.35 -13.17 -7.47
C ASP A 97 7.65 -13.95 -7.68
N ARG A 98 8.59 -13.39 -8.47
CA ARG A 98 9.94 -13.97 -8.62
C ARG A 98 10.71 -14.01 -7.30
N LEU A 99 10.62 -12.95 -6.50
CA LEU A 99 11.25 -12.89 -5.20
C LEU A 99 10.66 -13.93 -4.23
N ARG A 100 9.34 -14.14 -4.28
CA ARG A 100 8.62 -15.16 -3.50
C ARG A 100 9.02 -16.58 -3.88
N GLN A 101 9.23 -16.84 -5.17
CA GLN A 101 9.62 -18.16 -5.69
C GLN A 101 11.09 -18.49 -5.44
N ALA A 102 11.94 -17.49 -5.15
CA ALA A 102 13.34 -17.72 -4.85
C ALA A 102 13.50 -18.34 -3.46
N GLU A 103 13.85 -19.64 -3.41
CA GLU A 103 14.04 -20.38 -2.17
C GLU A 103 15.06 -19.69 -1.24
N GLY A 104 14.67 -19.48 0.02
CA GLY A 104 15.52 -18.86 1.04
C GLY A 104 15.74 -17.34 0.88
N ALA A 105 15.11 -16.68 -0.10
CA ALA A 105 15.28 -15.25 -0.30
C ALA A 105 14.55 -14.41 0.77
N LEU A 106 13.37 -14.87 1.21
CA LEU A 106 12.51 -14.16 2.16
C LEU A 106 12.42 -14.90 3.50
N ASN A 107 12.52 -14.15 4.61
CA ASN A 107 12.17 -14.66 5.94
C ASN A 107 10.64 -14.69 6.13
N GLU A 108 10.15 -15.30 7.21
CA GLU A 108 8.71 -15.44 7.49
C GLU A 108 7.96 -14.09 7.46
N GLN A 109 8.54 -13.05 8.06
CA GLN A 109 7.91 -11.73 8.14
C GLN A 109 7.85 -11.05 6.77
N GLU A 110 8.90 -11.16 5.95
CA GLU A 110 8.91 -10.62 4.60
C GLU A 110 8.04 -11.43 3.63
N GLN A 111 7.83 -12.72 3.88
CA GLN A 111 6.85 -13.53 3.15
C GLN A 111 5.44 -13.01 3.42
N GLU A 112 5.08 -12.76 4.69
CA GLU A 112 3.80 -12.16 5.06
C GLU A 112 3.61 -10.77 4.42
N TRP A 113 4.65 -9.92 4.43
CA TRP A 113 4.61 -8.63 3.75
C TRP A 113 4.42 -8.79 2.24
N THR A 114 5.14 -9.73 1.61
CA THR A 114 5.03 -9.99 0.18
C THR A 114 3.65 -10.47 -0.19
N ASP A 115 3.08 -11.41 0.57
CA ASP A 115 1.74 -11.94 0.33
C ASP A 115 0.67 -10.87 0.52
N THR A 116 0.79 -10.06 1.57
CA THR A 116 -0.11 -8.91 1.82
C THR A 116 -0.02 -7.88 0.70
N PHE A 117 1.19 -7.53 0.26
CA PHE A 117 1.40 -6.59 -0.83
C PHE A 117 0.87 -7.13 -2.17
N MET A 118 1.06 -8.42 -2.46
CA MET A 118 0.52 -9.07 -3.66
C MET A 118 -1.02 -9.09 -3.65
N ASN A 119 -1.65 -9.29 -2.49
CA ASN A 119 -3.10 -9.15 -2.34
C ASN A 119 -3.56 -7.71 -2.64
N GLN A 120 -2.82 -6.70 -2.15
CA GLN A 120 -3.11 -5.29 -2.46
C GLN A 120 -2.96 -4.98 -3.96
N LEU A 121 -1.92 -5.49 -4.62
CA LEU A 121 -1.72 -5.32 -6.07
C LEU A 121 -2.85 -5.98 -6.87
N THR A 122 -3.37 -7.13 -6.41
CA THR A 122 -4.50 -7.83 -7.02
C THR A 122 -5.78 -7.01 -6.88
N ALA A 123 -6.04 -6.45 -5.70
CA ALA A 123 -7.17 -5.55 -5.49
C ALA A 123 -7.05 -4.30 -6.39
N LEU A 124 -5.85 -3.72 -6.50
CA LEU A 124 -5.54 -2.56 -7.35
C LEU A 124 -5.74 -2.86 -8.84
N HIS A 125 -5.48 -4.10 -9.27
CA HIS A 125 -5.70 -4.51 -10.64
C HIS A 125 -7.20 -4.58 -10.98
N ASN A 126 -8.02 -5.02 -10.02
CA ASN A 126 -9.45 -5.24 -10.16
C ASN A 126 -10.28 -3.95 -10.03
N ASP A 127 -9.82 -2.97 -9.24
CA ASP A 127 -10.49 -1.68 -9.07
C ASP A 127 -9.69 -0.54 -9.74
N PRO A 128 -10.16 0.01 -10.87
CA PRO A 128 -9.45 1.07 -11.61
C PRO A 128 -9.48 2.43 -10.90
N HIS A 129 -10.32 2.62 -9.88
CA HIS A 129 -10.39 3.86 -9.10
C HIS A 129 -9.51 3.83 -7.86
N MET A 130 -8.79 2.73 -7.64
CA MET A 130 -7.95 2.54 -6.47
C MET A 130 -6.47 2.84 -6.76
N TYR A 131 -5.73 3.21 -5.72
CA TYR A 131 -4.27 3.33 -5.71
C TYR A 131 -3.72 2.98 -4.32
N LEU A 132 -2.45 2.59 -4.26
CA LEU A 132 -1.76 2.37 -2.99
C LEU A 132 -0.86 3.56 -2.68
N MET A 133 -0.91 4.05 -1.46
CA MET A 133 -0.01 5.09 -0.95
C MET A 133 0.90 4.47 0.11
N VAL A 134 2.21 4.57 -0.10
CA VAL A 134 3.21 4.14 0.86
C VAL A 134 3.82 5.39 1.48
N ARG A 135 3.80 5.53 2.80
CA ARG A 135 4.34 6.70 3.51
C ARG A 135 4.84 6.38 4.90
N SER A 136 5.69 7.26 5.42
CA SER A 136 6.14 7.24 6.81
C SER A 136 5.21 8.11 7.69
N ARG A 137 5.04 7.76 8.98
CA ARG A 137 4.29 8.59 9.96
C ARG A 137 5.21 9.42 10.84
#